data_AF-A0A4Y1ZZ50-F1
#
_entry.id   AF-A0A4Y1ZZ50-F1
#
_cell.length_a   1.000
_cell.length_b   1.000
_cell.length_c   1.000
_cell.angle_alpha   90.00
_cell.angle_beta   90.00
_cell.angle_gamma   90.00
#
_symmetry.space_group_name_H-M   'P 1'
#
loop_
_entity.id
_entity.type
_entity.pdbx_description
1 polymer ?
#
loop_
_entity_poly.entity_id
_entity_poly.type
_entity_poly.pdbx_seq_one_letter_code
_entity_poly.pdbx_strand_id
1 'polypeptide(L)'
;MPPASLRTICLDRTYEQLRERFWKSCTPNPFSNLPTVLVDGLMKLTQSHDEDDPPEISDVILLLTSGRLTCLNLCPFDLEVEIDLILRKKNGRGCSSSQNLCSLSEDLVYKMISWNPHLKELHLKIRPNIEVFRKCRKLRILRFYNQLEKFPFHNLRKFHSDFPIDLSVLSCLRDLEVLYVPDMDTDTIVKVLDISPKIISLGLVDSLDAMEEIFLRPLTESSLNFDADSHFQLRRCVW
;
A
#
# COMPACT_ATOMS: atom_id res chain seq x y z
N MET A 1 -24.48 23.04 14.93
CA MET A 1 -23.36 22.60 14.08
C MET A 1 -22.88 23.80 13.28
N PRO A 2 -21.56 24.07 13.18
CA PRO A 2 -21.06 25.11 12.29
C PRO A 2 -21.41 24.77 10.83
N PRO A 3 -21.69 25.76 9.97
CA PRO A 3 -21.99 25.52 8.57
C PRO A 3 -20.79 24.90 7.86
N ALA A 4 -21.03 23.90 7.02
CA ALA A 4 -20.00 23.29 6.19
C ALA A 4 -19.32 24.35 5.31
N SER A 5 -17.99 24.28 5.21
CA SER A 5 -17.25 25.21 4.35
C SER A 5 -17.67 25.02 2.89
N LEU A 6 -17.59 26.07 2.07
CA LEU A 6 -17.85 25.98 0.62
C LEU A 6 -17.01 24.85 -0.02
N ARG A 7 -15.77 24.68 0.44
CA ARG A 7 -14.88 23.60 -0.01
C ARG A 7 -15.47 22.22 0.27
N THR A 8 -16.01 21.99 1.47
CA THR A 8 -16.64 20.72 1.85
C THR A 8 -17.84 20.44 0.95
N ILE A 9 -18.72 21.43 0.78
CA ILE A 9 -19.91 21.32 -0.08
C ILE A 9 -19.52 20.99 -1.54
N CYS A 10 -18.48 21.64 -2.06
CA CYS A 10 -17.98 21.35 -3.41
C CYS A 10 -17.40 19.95 -3.52
N LEU A 11 -16.62 19.49 -2.53
CA LEU A 11 -16.06 18.13 -2.53
C LEU A 11 -17.15 17.07 -2.47
N ASP A 12 -18.17 17.24 -1.63
CA ASP A 12 -19.28 16.31 -1.51
C ASP A 12 -20.05 16.19 -2.83
N ARG A 13 -20.38 17.32 -3.47
CA ARG A 13 -21.04 17.32 -4.79
C ARG A 13 -20.18 16.69 -5.88
N THR A 14 -18.89 16.98 -5.88
CA THR A 14 -17.95 16.39 -6.84
C THR A 14 -17.87 14.88 -6.64
N TYR A 15 -17.89 14.43 -5.38
CA TYR A 15 -17.89 13.03 -5.04
C TYR A 15 -19.18 12.32 -5.49
N GLU A 16 -20.36 12.92 -5.29
CA GLU A 16 -21.62 12.34 -5.79
C GLU A 16 -21.60 12.16 -7.32
N GLN A 17 -21.12 13.17 -8.05
CA GLN A 17 -20.97 13.09 -9.51
C GLN A 17 -19.94 12.03 -9.94
N LEU A 18 -18.90 11.80 -9.14
CA LEU A 18 -17.91 10.75 -9.39
C LEU A 18 -18.57 9.36 -9.23
N ARG A 19 -19.34 9.16 -8.17
CA ARG A 19 -20.10 7.93 -7.89
C ARG A 19 -21.14 7.66 -8.99
N GLU A 20 -21.80 8.69 -9.48
CA GLU A 20 -22.74 8.59 -10.62
C GLU A 20 -22.03 8.36 -11.97
N ARG A 21 -20.69 8.26 -11.96
CA ARG A 21 -19.84 8.04 -13.15
C ARG A 21 -20.05 9.12 -14.22
N PHE A 22 -20.39 10.34 -13.79
CA PHE A 22 -20.71 11.46 -14.68
C PHE A 22 -19.57 11.76 -15.67
N TRP A 23 -18.31 11.60 -15.25
CA TRP A 23 -17.13 11.89 -16.05
C TRP A 23 -16.47 10.66 -16.69
N LYS A 24 -17.11 9.48 -16.71
CA LYS A 24 -16.49 8.23 -17.18
C LYS A 24 -15.90 8.31 -18.58
N SER A 25 -16.45 9.15 -19.46
CA SER A 25 -16.01 9.36 -20.84
C SER A 25 -15.15 10.61 -21.05
N CYS A 26 -14.87 11.39 -20.00
CA CYS A 26 -14.15 12.64 -20.13
C CYS A 26 -12.67 12.40 -20.45
N THR A 27 -12.27 12.83 -21.65
CA THR A 27 -10.88 12.95 -22.07
C THR A 27 -10.60 14.41 -22.47
N PRO A 28 -9.61 15.09 -21.86
CA PRO A 28 -8.70 14.60 -20.83
C PRO A 28 -9.36 14.39 -19.45
N ASN A 29 -8.70 13.62 -18.58
CA ASN A 29 -9.16 13.37 -17.21
C ASN A 29 -9.28 14.71 -16.44
N PRO A 30 -10.48 15.06 -15.92
CA PRO A 30 -10.72 16.36 -15.30
C PRO A 30 -9.95 16.56 -13.98
N PHE A 31 -9.55 15.48 -13.31
CA PHE A 31 -8.85 15.54 -12.02
C PHE A 31 -7.33 15.74 -12.16
N SER A 32 -6.76 15.56 -13.36
CA SER A 32 -5.32 15.70 -13.59
C SER A 32 -4.79 17.12 -13.32
N ASN A 33 -5.62 18.14 -13.50
CA ASN A 33 -5.24 19.55 -13.28
C ASN A 33 -5.58 20.05 -11.86
N LEU A 34 -6.27 19.24 -11.05
CA LEU A 34 -6.64 19.67 -9.70
C LEU A 34 -5.42 19.67 -8.76
N PRO A 35 -5.43 20.53 -7.72
CA PRO A 35 -4.47 20.42 -6.62
C PRO A 35 -4.53 19.03 -5.97
N THR A 36 -3.37 18.43 -5.69
CA THR A 36 -3.23 17.14 -5.00
C THR A 36 -4.09 17.04 -3.74
N VAL A 37 -4.14 18.10 -2.94
CA VAL A 37 -4.93 18.13 -1.69
C VAL A 37 -6.43 17.91 -1.94
N LEU A 38 -6.96 18.31 -3.10
CA LEU A 38 -8.35 18.04 -3.46
C LEU A 38 -8.54 16.61 -3.95
N VAL A 39 -7.63 16.09 -4.77
CA VAL A 39 -7.69 14.71 -5.28
C VAL A 39 -7.56 13.70 -4.13
N ASP A 40 -6.60 13.90 -3.23
CA ASP A 40 -6.47 13.09 -2.00
C ASP A 40 -7.71 13.24 -1.11
N GLY A 41 -8.32 14.43 -1.05
CA GLY A 41 -9.56 14.66 -0.33
C GLY A 41 -10.75 13.87 -0.89
N LEU A 42 -10.92 13.86 -2.21
CA LEU A 42 -11.94 13.06 -2.90
C LEU A 42 -11.71 11.56 -2.70
N MET A 43 -10.46 11.11 -2.80
CA MET A 43 -10.10 9.71 -2.55
C MET A 43 -10.39 9.29 -1.11
N LYS A 44 -10.21 10.18 -0.13
CA LYS A 44 -10.60 9.90 1.27
C LYS A 44 -12.10 9.80 1.46
N LEU A 45 -12.89 10.65 0.79
CA LEU A 45 -14.37 10.57 0.84
C LEU A 45 -14.88 9.26 0.23
N THR A 46 -14.28 8.80 -0.87
CA THR A 46 -14.66 7.51 -1.47
C THR A 46 -14.39 6.33 -0.54
N GLN A 47 -13.39 6.47 0.35
CA GLN A 47 -12.96 5.43 1.28
C GLN A 47 -13.70 5.43 2.62
N SER A 48 -14.48 6.48 2.92
CA SER A 48 -15.17 6.65 4.21
C SER A 48 -16.58 6.03 4.26
N HIS A 49 -16.97 5.24 3.26
CA HIS A 49 -18.29 4.61 3.20
C HIS A 49 -18.44 3.40 4.13
N ASP A 50 -19.70 3.11 4.51
CA ASP A 50 -20.09 2.00 5.38
C ASP A 50 -19.69 0.64 4.79
N GLU A 51 -19.41 -0.33 5.67
CA GLU A 51 -18.97 -1.69 5.30
C GLU A 51 -19.94 -2.43 4.37
N ASP A 52 -21.21 -1.99 4.31
CA ASP A 52 -22.28 -2.64 3.54
C ASP A 52 -22.26 -2.33 2.04
N ASP A 53 -21.56 -1.28 1.59
CA ASP A 53 -21.43 -0.89 0.18
C ASP A 53 -20.00 -0.40 -0.13
N PRO A 54 -19.02 -1.32 -0.22
CA PRO A 54 -17.63 -0.94 -0.46
C PRO A 54 -17.46 -0.34 -1.87
N PRO A 55 -16.60 0.69 -2.03
CA PRO A 55 -16.40 1.33 -3.33
C PRO A 55 -15.73 0.37 -4.33
N GLU A 56 -16.08 0.49 -5.62
CA GLU A 56 -15.35 -0.17 -6.70
C GLU A 56 -14.19 0.72 -7.19
N ILE A 57 -13.09 0.12 -7.66
CA ILE A 57 -11.99 0.81 -8.35
C ILE A 57 -12.51 1.59 -9.55
N SER A 58 -13.56 1.07 -10.21
CA SER A 58 -14.15 1.73 -11.37
C SER A 58 -14.82 3.07 -11.03
N ASP A 59 -15.23 3.26 -9.77
CA ASP A 59 -15.79 4.53 -9.29
C ASP A 59 -14.69 5.57 -9.04
N VAL A 60 -13.48 5.12 -8.69
CA VAL A 60 -12.33 6.01 -8.40
C VAL A 60 -11.28 6.04 -9.51
N ILE A 61 -11.53 5.40 -10.66
CA ILE A 61 -10.53 5.25 -11.73
C ILE A 61 -9.99 6.58 -12.25
N LEU A 62 -10.82 7.62 -12.27
CA LEU A 62 -10.40 8.96 -12.68
C LEU A 62 -9.50 9.63 -11.62
N LEU A 63 -9.69 9.33 -10.33
CA LEU A 63 -8.78 9.78 -9.29
C LEU A 63 -7.44 9.03 -9.38
N LEU A 64 -7.49 7.71 -9.58
CA LEU A 64 -6.30 6.86 -9.73
C LEU A 64 -5.44 7.25 -10.94
N THR A 65 -6.08 7.61 -12.05
CA THR A 65 -5.39 8.01 -13.29
C THR A 65 -5.09 9.51 -13.37
N SER A 66 -5.43 10.28 -12.33
CA SER A 66 -5.14 11.72 -12.29
C SER A 66 -3.64 12.01 -12.27
N GLY A 67 -2.85 11.10 -11.69
CA GLY A 67 -1.43 11.26 -11.39
C GLY A 67 -1.11 12.23 -10.27
N ARG A 68 -2.12 12.57 -9.46
CA ARG A 68 -2.03 13.59 -8.40
C ARG A 68 -2.04 13.02 -6.99
N LEU A 69 -2.34 11.73 -6.81
CA LEU A 69 -2.46 11.11 -5.49
C LEU A 69 -1.11 11.05 -4.79
N THR A 70 -1.11 11.40 -3.50
CA THR A 70 0.04 11.18 -2.60
C THR A 70 -0.23 10.12 -1.54
N CYS A 71 -1.50 9.82 -1.27
CA CYS A 71 -1.93 8.76 -0.37
C CYS A 71 -2.90 7.84 -1.13
N LEU A 72 -2.62 6.54 -1.15
CA LEU A 72 -3.48 5.54 -1.74
C LEU A 72 -3.77 4.44 -0.73
N ASN A 73 -5.03 4.33 -0.32
CA ASN A 73 -5.49 3.27 0.55
C ASN A 73 -6.44 2.36 -0.23
N LEU A 74 -5.96 1.17 -0.58
CA LEU A 74 -6.76 0.17 -1.29
C LEU A 74 -7.50 -0.77 -0.34
N CYS A 75 -7.38 -0.62 0.98
CA CYS A 75 -8.04 -1.49 1.94
C CYS A 75 -9.59 -1.45 1.84
N PRO A 76 -10.25 -0.33 1.56
CA PRO A 76 -11.71 -0.33 1.42
C PRO A 76 -12.23 -1.08 0.18
N PHE A 77 -11.37 -1.35 -0.81
CA PHE A 77 -11.75 -2.01 -2.06
C PHE A 77 -11.61 -3.53 -1.95
N ASP A 78 -12.58 -4.27 -2.50
CA ASP A 78 -12.48 -5.71 -2.67
C ASP A 78 -11.75 -6.07 -3.97
N LEU A 79 -10.43 -5.91 -3.94
CA LEU A 79 -9.57 -6.20 -5.10
C LEU A 79 -9.69 -7.67 -5.57
N GLU A 80 -9.99 -8.61 -4.67
CA GLU A 80 -10.13 -10.02 -5.05
C GLU A 80 -11.36 -10.24 -5.91
N VAL A 81 -12.52 -9.70 -5.49
CA VAL A 81 -13.76 -9.74 -6.27
C VAL A 81 -13.57 -9.05 -7.62
N GLU A 82 -12.92 -7.89 -7.64
CA GLU A 82 -12.66 -7.18 -8.90
C GLU A 82 -11.78 -7.95 -9.87
N ILE A 83 -10.69 -8.55 -9.39
CA ILE A 83 -9.80 -9.36 -10.22
C ILE A 83 -10.53 -10.60 -10.73
N ASP A 84 -11.34 -11.25 -9.89
CA ASP A 84 -12.17 -12.39 -10.31
C ASP A 84 -13.18 -11.98 -11.40
N LEU A 85 -13.83 -10.82 -11.26
CA LEU A 85 -14.72 -10.28 -12.28
C LEU A 85 -13.99 -10.01 -13.61
N ILE A 86 -12.77 -9.48 -13.56
CA ILE A 86 -11.92 -9.27 -14.75
C ILE A 86 -11.58 -10.61 -15.40
N LEU A 87 -11.21 -11.62 -14.61
CA LEU A 87 -10.88 -12.97 -15.09
C LEU A 87 -12.08 -13.67 -15.72
N ARG A 88 -13.26 -13.60 -15.08
CA ARG A 88 -14.50 -14.18 -15.62
C ARG A 88 -14.88 -13.58 -16.96
N LYS A 89 -14.75 -12.25 -17.11
CA LYS A 89 -14.98 -11.55 -18.37
C LYS A 89 -13.99 -11.99 -19.46
N LYS A 90 -12.73 -12.24 -19.10
CA LYS A 90 -11.68 -12.62 -20.05
C LYS A 90 -11.77 -14.08 -20.50
N ASN A 91 -12.11 -15.00 -19.61
CA ASN A 91 -11.97 -16.45 -19.83
C ASN A 91 -13.29 -17.21 -20.02
N GLY A 92 -14.46 -16.55 -19.93
CA GLY A 92 -15.76 -17.09 -20.35
C GLY A 92 -16.37 -18.21 -19.48
N ARG A 93 -15.60 -18.92 -18.65
CA ARG A 93 -16.04 -19.80 -17.56
C ARG A 93 -14.86 -20.11 -16.62
N GLY A 94 -15.14 -20.13 -15.32
CA GLY A 94 -14.17 -20.16 -14.23
C GLY A 94 -13.12 -21.26 -14.32
N CYS A 95 -11.87 -20.84 -14.45
CA CYS A 95 -10.72 -21.57 -13.94
C CYS A 95 -9.62 -20.54 -13.66
N SER A 96 -9.81 -19.79 -12.57
CA SER A 96 -8.79 -18.86 -12.06
C SER A 96 -7.79 -19.69 -11.28
N SER A 97 -6.73 -20.20 -11.94
CA SER A 97 -5.60 -20.72 -11.18
C SER A 97 -5.08 -19.62 -10.24
N SER A 98 -4.70 -19.97 -9.02
CA SER A 98 -4.23 -19.01 -8.02
C SER A 98 -3.05 -18.17 -8.50
N GLN A 99 -2.18 -18.73 -9.34
CA GLN A 99 -1.08 -18.01 -9.98
C GLN A 99 -1.54 -16.87 -10.90
N ASN A 100 -2.67 -17.03 -11.60
CA ASN A 100 -3.23 -15.98 -12.45
C ASN A 100 -3.84 -14.83 -11.62
N LEU A 101 -4.32 -15.14 -10.40
CA LEU A 101 -4.84 -14.11 -9.49
C LEU A 101 -3.69 -13.25 -8.91
N CYS A 102 -2.59 -13.88 -8.50
CA CYS A 102 -1.43 -13.14 -7.97
C CYS A 102 -0.79 -12.24 -9.03
N SER A 103 -0.60 -12.72 -10.27
CA SER A 103 -0.01 -11.89 -11.33
C SER A 103 -0.89 -10.70 -11.71
N LEU A 104 -2.22 -10.89 -11.75
CA LEU A 104 -3.15 -9.80 -12.04
C LEU A 104 -3.26 -8.78 -10.90
N SER A 105 -3.18 -9.22 -9.64
CA SER A 105 -3.18 -8.31 -8.50
C SER A 105 -1.92 -7.46 -8.48
N GLU A 106 -0.76 -8.06 -8.77
CA GLU A 106 0.51 -7.37 -8.94
C GLU A 106 0.46 -6.37 -10.09
N ASP A 107 -0.05 -6.77 -11.26
CA ASP A 107 -0.21 -5.90 -12.43
C ASP A 107 -1.12 -4.70 -12.14
N LEU A 108 -2.20 -4.92 -11.39
CA LEU A 108 -3.16 -3.88 -11.03
C LEU A 108 -2.52 -2.86 -10.08
N VAL A 109 -1.87 -3.34 -9.02
CA VAL A 109 -1.15 -2.48 -8.07
C VAL A 109 -0.03 -1.72 -8.77
N TYR A 110 0.75 -2.40 -9.62
CA TYR A 110 1.81 -1.79 -10.40
C TYR A 110 1.27 -0.66 -11.30
N LYS A 111 0.12 -0.87 -11.97
CA LYS A 111 -0.52 0.18 -12.78
C LYS A 111 -0.93 1.38 -11.93
N MET A 112 -1.60 1.16 -10.80
CA MET A 112 -2.05 2.24 -9.92
C MET A 112 -0.88 3.08 -9.39
N ILE A 113 0.21 2.41 -9.01
CA ILE A 113 1.46 3.04 -8.63
C ILE A 113 2.05 3.83 -9.79
N SER A 114 2.11 3.23 -10.99
CA SER A 114 2.70 3.85 -12.17
C SER A 114 1.97 5.13 -12.60
N TRP A 115 0.66 5.20 -12.35
CA TRP A 115 -0.13 6.40 -12.60
C TRP A 115 0.19 7.51 -11.61
N ASN A 116 0.63 7.20 -10.38
CA ASN A 116 0.85 8.18 -9.30
C ASN A 116 2.33 8.21 -8.85
N PRO A 117 3.23 8.82 -9.64
CA PRO A 117 4.68 8.85 -9.35
C PRO A 117 5.06 9.71 -8.12
N HIS A 118 4.10 10.34 -7.46
CA HIS A 118 4.31 11.16 -6.26
C HIS A 118 3.74 10.53 -5.00
N LEU A 119 3.38 9.25 -5.07
CA LEU A 119 2.86 8.49 -3.93
C LEU A 119 3.86 8.49 -2.77
N LYS A 120 3.36 8.85 -1.59
CA LYS A 120 4.09 8.90 -0.32
C LYS A 120 3.56 7.88 0.67
N GLU A 121 2.30 7.49 0.56
CA GLU A 121 1.63 6.59 1.48
C GLU A 121 0.80 5.56 0.70
N LEU A 122 0.98 4.28 1.04
CA LEU A 122 0.30 3.17 0.39
C LEU A 122 -0.15 2.12 1.41
N HIS A 123 -1.44 1.77 1.35
CA HIS A 123 -2.07 0.77 2.21
C HIS A 123 -2.72 -0.31 1.34
N LEU A 124 -2.41 -1.57 1.62
CA LEU A 124 -2.82 -2.72 0.82
C LEU A 124 -3.35 -3.83 1.74
N LYS A 125 -4.43 -4.52 1.32
CA LYS A 125 -4.89 -5.79 1.94
C LYS A 125 -4.26 -7.03 1.30
N ILE A 126 -3.44 -6.83 0.26
CA ILE A 126 -2.73 -7.86 -0.49
C ILE A 126 -1.23 -7.61 -0.38
N ARG A 127 -0.41 -8.66 -0.46
CA ARG A 127 1.05 -8.54 -0.50
C ARG A 127 1.55 -8.82 -1.93
N PRO A 128 1.59 -7.81 -2.83
CA PRO A 128 2.21 -7.99 -4.14
C PRO A 128 3.72 -8.18 -3.99
N ASN A 129 4.37 -8.71 -5.03
CA ASN A 129 5.82 -8.68 -5.14
C ASN A 129 6.36 -7.26 -4.87
N ILE A 130 7.30 -7.16 -3.94
CA ILE A 130 7.85 -5.88 -3.47
C ILE A 130 8.58 -5.10 -4.59
N GLU A 131 9.00 -5.77 -5.67
CA GLU A 131 9.58 -5.15 -6.87
C GLU A 131 8.66 -4.10 -7.51
N VAL A 132 7.34 -4.19 -7.34
CA VAL A 132 6.40 -3.18 -7.84
C VAL A 132 6.67 -1.79 -7.26
N PHE A 133 7.28 -1.72 -6.07
CA PHE A 133 7.58 -0.46 -5.38
C PHE A 133 8.92 0.14 -5.77
N ARG A 134 9.75 -0.51 -6.60
CA ARG A 134 11.09 -0.04 -6.96
C ARG A 134 11.12 1.38 -7.54
N LYS A 135 10.02 1.81 -8.17
CA LYS A 135 9.86 3.16 -8.76
C LYS A 135 9.31 4.20 -7.77
N CYS A 136 8.85 3.79 -6.59
CA CYS A 136 8.20 4.64 -5.58
C CYS A 136 9.21 5.32 -4.65
N ARG A 137 10.18 6.07 -5.20
CA ARG A 137 11.27 6.66 -4.38
C ARG A 137 10.80 7.65 -3.31
N LYS A 138 9.61 8.21 -3.45
CA LYS A 138 9.00 9.17 -2.50
C LYS A 138 8.13 8.49 -1.43
N LEU A 139 8.02 7.16 -1.46
CA LEU A 139 7.22 6.40 -0.52
C LEU A 139 7.83 6.48 0.88
N ARG A 140 7.02 6.94 1.83
CA ARG A 140 7.36 7.10 3.25
C ARG A 140 6.61 6.11 4.12
N ILE A 141 5.40 5.73 3.71
CA ILE A 141 4.53 4.83 4.48
C ILE A 141 4.08 3.70 3.55
N LEU A 142 4.37 2.46 3.94
CA LEU A 142 3.90 1.26 3.28
C LEU A 142 3.29 0.33 4.32
N ARG A 143 2.02 -0.02 4.16
CA ARG A 143 1.30 -0.88 5.09
C ARG A 143 0.58 -2.00 4.37
N PHE A 144 0.87 -3.23 4.77
CA PHE A 144 0.16 -4.42 4.37
C PHE A 144 -0.72 -4.87 5.53
N TYR A 145 -2.01 -5.06 5.27
CA TYR A 145 -2.97 -5.51 6.26
C TYR A 145 -3.36 -6.95 5.97
N ASN A 146 -3.42 -7.79 7.01
CA ASN A 146 -4.01 -9.11 6.87
C ASN A 146 -5.52 -8.97 6.66
N GLN A 147 -6.06 -9.67 5.66
CA GLN A 147 -7.49 -9.92 5.63
C GLN A 147 -7.85 -10.91 6.76
N LEU A 148 -8.60 -10.44 7.75
CA LEU A 148 -9.28 -11.31 8.70
C LEU A 148 -10.38 -12.08 7.95
N GLU A 149 -10.44 -13.39 8.22
CA GLU A 149 -11.30 -14.39 7.58
C GLU A 149 -12.77 -13.95 7.49
N LYS A 150 -13.21 -13.54 6.29
CA LYS A 150 -14.66 -13.46 5.98
C LYS A 150 -15.06 -14.13 4.66
N PHE A 151 -14.12 -14.62 3.86
CA PHE A 151 -14.42 -15.23 2.55
C PHE A 151 -13.78 -16.61 2.35
N PRO A 152 -14.42 -17.51 1.58
CA PRO A 152 -14.02 -18.92 1.46
C PRO A 152 -12.78 -19.15 0.59
N PHE A 153 -12.16 -18.09 0.07
CA PHE A 153 -10.94 -18.19 -0.74
C PHE A 153 -9.69 -18.27 0.16
N HIS A 154 -9.60 -19.33 0.96
CA HIS A 154 -8.45 -19.68 1.80
C HIS A 154 -7.11 -19.84 1.04
N ASN A 155 -7.13 -19.75 -0.29
CA ASN A 155 -5.98 -20.06 -1.12
C ASN A 155 -4.95 -18.93 -1.20
N LEU A 156 -5.31 -17.65 -1.01
CA LEU A 156 -4.32 -16.55 -1.04
C LEU A 156 -3.46 -16.48 0.22
N ARG A 157 -3.98 -16.91 1.39
CA ARG A 157 -3.20 -16.99 2.63
C ARG A 157 -1.99 -17.92 2.51
N LYS A 158 -2.14 -19.06 1.82
CA LYS A 158 -1.06 -20.02 1.62
C LYS A 158 0.08 -19.51 0.73
N PHE A 159 -0.15 -18.48 -0.09
CA PHE A 159 0.91 -17.90 -0.94
C PHE A 159 1.64 -16.76 -0.25
N HIS A 160 1.10 -16.17 0.81
CA HIS A 160 1.72 -15.03 1.48
C HIS A 160 2.63 -15.40 2.67
N SER A 161 2.66 -16.67 3.08
CA SER A 161 3.56 -17.17 4.12
C SER A 161 4.92 -17.66 3.59
N ASP A 162 5.02 -18.02 2.30
CA ASP A 162 6.14 -18.84 1.81
C ASP A 162 7.03 -18.15 0.75
N PHE A 163 6.70 -16.93 0.32
CA PHE A 163 7.57 -16.21 -0.61
C PHE A 163 8.68 -15.50 0.17
N PRO A 164 9.97 -15.86 -0.06
CA PRO A 164 11.07 -15.07 0.48
C PRO A 164 10.97 -13.68 -0.13
N ILE A 165 10.60 -12.71 0.70
CA ILE A 165 10.55 -11.31 0.30
C ILE A 165 11.99 -10.92 -0.03
N ASP A 166 12.26 -10.56 -1.29
CA ASP A 166 13.53 -9.93 -1.63
C ASP A 166 13.53 -8.50 -1.06
N LEU A 167 13.99 -8.39 0.18
CA LEU A 167 14.07 -7.13 0.91
C LEU A 167 15.08 -6.16 0.28
N SER A 168 15.89 -6.58 -0.71
CA SER A 168 16.82 -5.68 -1.40
C SER A 168 16.11 -4.49 -2.05
N VAL A 169 14.84 -4.63 -2.44
CA VAL A 169 14.04 -3.52 -2.99
C VAL A 169 13.78 -2.42 -1.96
N LEU A 170 13.77 -2.73 -0.66
CA LEU A 170 13.64 -1.71 0.39
C LEU A 170 14.79 -0.69 0.35
N SER A 171 15.98 -1.09 -0.13
CA SER A 171 17.10 -0.16 -0.34
C SER A 171 16.79 0.93 -1.38
N CYS A 172 15.83 0.68 -2.29
CA CYS A 172 15.35 1.66 -3.26
C CYS A 172 14.37 2.67 -2.62
N LEU A 173 13.76 2.33 -1.48
CA LEU A 173 12.80 3.14 -0.74
C LEU A 173 13.51 3.97 0.34
N ARG A 174 14.41 4.84 -0.08
CA ARG A 174 15.32 5.60 0.82
C ARG A 174 14.63 6.53 1.82
N ASP A 175 13.37 6.87 1.57
CA ASP A 175 12.56 7.76 2.42
C ASP A 175 11.51 6.99 3.22
N LEU A 176 11.56 5.65 3.23
CA LEU A 176 10.62 4.82 3.99
C LEU A 176 10.81 5.05 5.49
N GLU A 177 9.74 5.52 6.13
CA GLU A 177 9.67 5.82 7.56
C GLU A 177 8.81 4.81 8.30
N VAL A 178 7.76 4.30 7.65
CA VAL A 178 6.82 3.34 8.24
C VAL A 178 6.66 2.15 7.30
N LEU A 179 6.96 0.96 7.82
CA LEU A 179 6.71 -0.31 7.13
C LEU A 179 5.89 -1.19 8.05
N TYR A 180 4.66 -1.52 7.68
CA TYR A 180 3.88 -2.52 8.41
C TYR A 180 3.70 -3.74 7.52
N VAL A 181 4.29 -4.85 7.94
CA VAL A 181 4.05 -6.18 7.37
C VAL A 181 3.59 -7.06 8.53
N PRO A 182 2.44 -7.75 8.42
CA PRO A 182 1.97 -8.62 9.50
C PRO A 182 2.88 -9.84 9.64
N ASP A 183 3.04 -10.31 10.88
CA ASP A 183 3.71 -11.58 11.19
C ASP A 183 5.19 -11.62 10.75
N MET A 184 5.92 -10.49 10.83
CA MET A 184 7.37 -10.47 10.62
C MET A 184 8.09 -11.20 11.75
N ASP A 185 8.96 -12.15 11.38
CA ASP A 185 9.90 -12.78 12.31
C ASP A 185 11.10 -11.86 12.62
N THR A 186 11.84 -12.24 13.67
CA THR A 186 13.03 -11.52 14.16
C THR A 186 14.05 -11.29 13.05
N ASP A 187 14.42 -12.32 12.28
CA ASP A 187 15.39 -12.24 11.18
C ASP A 187 14.98 -11.23 10.10
N THR A 188 13.68 -11.19 9.77
CA THR A 188 13.12 -10.24 8.80
C THR A 188 13.17 -8.82 9.33
N ILE A 189 12.83 -8.62 10.60
CA ILE A 189 12.91 -7.30 11.25
C ILE A 189 14.35 -6.80 11.22
N VAL A 190 15.32 -7.64 11.58
CA VAL A 190 16.75 -7.28 11.55
C VAL A 190 17.16 -6.79 10.16
N LYS A 191 16.85 -7.57 9.12
CA LYS A 191 17.15 -7.19 7.72
C LYS A 191 16.48 -5.89 7.30
N VAL A 192 15.21 -5.69 7.68
CA VAL A 192 14.47 -4.46 7.38
C VAL A 192 15.15 -3.24 8.01
N LEU A 193 15.53 -3.33 9.28
CA LEU A 193 16.17 -2.25 10.03
C LEU A 193 17.59 -1.97 9.51
N ASP A 194 18.34 -3.00 9.10
CA ASP A 194 19.67 -2.87 8.47
C ASP A 194 19.58 -2.15 7.10
N ILE A 195 18.57 -2.48 6.28
CA ILE A 195 18.44 -1.94 4.92
C ILE A 195 17.84 -0.52 4.91
N SER A 196 16.97 -0.20 5.88
CA SER A 196 16.13 1.00 5.85
C SER A 196 16.37 1.90 7.08
N PRO A 197 17.47 2.67 7.09
CA PRO A 197 17.91 3.41 8.29
C PRO A 197 16.98 4.57 8.71
N LYS A 198 15.97 4.91 7.89
CA LYS A 198 14.98 5.95 8.21
C LYS A 198 13.69 5.40 8.83
N ILE A 199 13.56 4.08 8.97
CA ILE A 199 12.38 3.48 9.60
C ILE A 199 12.27 3.97 11.05
N ILE A 200 11.08 4.44 11.40
CA ILE A 200 10.70 4.89 12.74
C ILE A 200 9.54 4.07 13.31
N SER A 201 8.87 3.23 12.51
CA SER A 201 7.78 2.36 12.97
C SER A 201 7.64 1.14 12.08
N LEU A 202 7.54 -0.03 12.73
CA LEU A 202 7.20 -1.31 12.09
C LEU A 202 5.70 -1.66 12.23
N GLY A 203 4.88 -0.71 12.68
CA GLY A 203 3.47 -0.94 13.02
C GLY A 203 3.31 -1.75 14.31
N LEU A 204 2.40 -2.74 14.29
CA LEU A 204 2.05 -3.57 15.45
C LEU A 204 2.95 -4.83 15.58
N VAL A 205 4.22 -4.71 15.25
CA VAL A 205 5.18 -5.82 15.31
C VAL A 205 6.07 -5.65 16.53
N ASP A 206 6.25 -6.73 17.30
CA ASP A 206 7.22 -6.75 18.39
C ASP A 206 8.64 -6.85 17.81
N SER A 207 9.44 -5.82 18.07
CA SER A 207 10.81 -5.72 17.56
C SER A 207 11.85 -5.85 18.68
N LEU A 208 11.47 -6.25 19.90
CA LEU A 208 12.39 -6.32 21.05
C LEU A 208 13.55 -7.27 20.78
N ASP A 209 13.25 -8.52 20.40
CA ASP A 209 14.27 -9.54 20.13
C ASP A 209 15.21 -9.13 18.98
N ALA A 210 14.65 -8.50 17.94
CA ALA A 210 15.43 -8.05 16.78
C ALA A 210 16.36 -6.88 17.15
N MET A 211 15.91 -5.96 18.00
CA MET A 211 16.76 -4.88 18.51
C MET A 211 17.88 -5.42 19.41
N GLU A 212 17.59 -6.43 20.23
CA GLU A 212 18.62 -7.12 21.02
C GLU A 212 19.66 -7.80 20.12
N GLU A 213 19.23 -8.51 19.07
CA GLU A 213 20.14 -9.12 18.10
C GLU A 213 21.05 -8.09 17.42
N ILE A 214 20.49 -6.99 16.91
CA ILE A 214 21.26 -5.91 16.28
C ILE A 214 22.26 -5.30 17.27
N PHE A 215 21.85 -5.11 18.52
CA PHE A 215 22.71 -4.54 19.56
C PHE A 215 23.85 -5.50 19.96
N LEU A 216 23.59 -6.80 20.01
CA LEU A 216 24.59 -7.81 20.37
C LEU A 216 25.53 -8.17 19.22
N ARG A 217 25.12 -8.00 17.95
CA ARG A 217 25.93 -8.36 16.76
C ARG A 217 27.36 -7.80 16.79
N PRO A 218 27.60 -6.51 17.09
CA PRO A 218 28.96 -5.97 17.17
C PRO A 218 29.81 -6.55 18.31
N LEU A 219 29.18 -7.03 19.39
CA LEU A 219 29.87 -7.63 20.54
C LEU A 219 30.33 -9.06 20.23
N THR A 220 29.60 -9.79 19.39
CA THR A 220 29.97 -11.13 18.90
C THR A 220 30.86 -11.09 17.66
N GLU A 221 30.72 -10.09 16.78
CA GLU A 221 31.45 -9.97 15.50
C GLU A 221 32.70 -9.08 15.57
N SER A 222 33.34 -8.99 16.74
CA SER A 222 34.48 -8.11 17.11
C SER A 222 35.79 -8.21 16.28
N SER A 223 35.75 -8.66 15.02
CA SER A 223 36.89 -8.68 14.10
C SER A 223 36.74 -7.86 12.80
N LEU A 224 35.60 -7.19 12.55
CA LEU A 224 35.43 -6.40 11.32
C LEU A 224 35.02 -4.95 11.60
N ASN A 225 35.83 -4.03 11.07
CA ASN A 225 35.62 -2.58 11.10
C ASN A 225 34.26 -2.21 10.50
N PHE A 226 33.26 -1.91 11.34
CA PHE A 226 32.03 -1.27 10.90
C PHE A 226 32.18 0.25 10.96
N ASP A 227 31.81 0.92 9.87
CA ASP A 227 31.77 2.37 9.76
C ASP A 227 30.82 2.94 10.82
N ALA A 228 31.30 3.89 11.62
CA ALA A 228 30.56 4.45 12.77
C ALA A 228 29.23 5.14 12.40
N ASP A 229 28.97 5.36 11.11
CA ASP A 229 27.75 5.98 10.58
C ASP A 229 26.64 4.98 10.20
N SER A 230 26.89 3.65 10.25
CA SER A 230 25.89 2.63 9.87
C SER A 230 25.14 2.00 11.05
N HIS A 231 25.33 2.51 12.28
CA HIS A 231 24.64 1.96 13.44
C HIS A 231 23.14 2.29 13.41
N PHE A 232 22.29 1.28 13.58
CA PHE A 232 20.87 1.47 13.84
C PHE A 232 20.69 2.40 15.05
N GLN A 233 20.08 3.56 14.82
CA GLN A 233 19.72 4.50 15.88
C GLN A 233 18.22 4.39 16.11
N LEU A 234 17.83 3.93 17.30
CA LEU A 234 16.43 3.96 17.72
C LEU A 234 15.96 5.42 17.80
N ARG A 235 15.24 5.90 16.77
CA ARG A 235 14.87 7.33 16.68
C ARG A 235 13.59 7.67 17.45
N ARG A 236 12.65 6.72 17.60
CA ARG A 236 11.40 6.90 18.34
C ARG A 236 10.63 5.58 18.44
N CYS A 237 10.14 5.23 19.63
CA CYS A 237 9.04 4.27 19.78
C CYS A 237 7.73 5.04 19.67
N VAL A 238 6.96 4.81 18.60
CA VAL A 238 5.59 5.31 18.49
C VAL A 238 4.68 4.10 18.70
N TRP A 239 4.12 4.00 19.91
CA TRP A 239 3.09 3.03 20.28
C TRP A 239 1.72 3.44 19.70
#